data_AF-A0A2V8K1M8-F1
#
_entry.id   AF-A0A2V8K1M8-F1
#
_cell.length_a   1.000
_cell.length_b   1.000
_cell.length_c   1.000
_cell.angle_alpha   90.00
_cell.angle_beta   90.00
_cell.angle_gamma   90.00
#
_symmetry.space_group_name_H-M   'P 1'
#
loop_
_entity.id
_entity.type
_entity.pdbx_description
1 polymer ?
#
loop_
_entity_poly.entity_id
_entity_poly.type
_entity_poly.pdbx_seq_one_letter_code
_entity_poly.pdbx_strand_id
1 'polypeptide(L)'
;MTNAAGAAACTIFPVNQPSGTGVVAGNFAGDAFYLPSSASTTTIIFAFLSQGAFVLSDTTAVVGPTVEFWGADWSRQNVLSGGIVPNAFKGFASTISTNPPTCGDTWLSTPSNSSKPPHTLPPFMGVLVSTTVGTSGSTVSGNVPKIVVVKTNAGYAPDPGHPGTGALVAVYCK
;
A
#
# COMPACT_ATOMS: atom_id res chain seq x y z
N MET A 1 8.02 16.68 -26.58
CA MET A 1 7.82 18.09 -27.00
C MET A 1 7.30 18.86 -25.81
N THR A 2 7.74 20.11 -25.63
CA THR A 2 7.21 21.04 -24.62
C THR A 2 5.94 21.71 -25.13
N ASN A 3 5.02 22.07 -24.24
CA ASN A 3 3.87 22.92 -24.58
C ASN A 3 4.25 24.41 -24.54
N ALA A 4 3.31 25.30 -24.83
CA ALA A 4 3.52 26.75 -24.84
C ALA A 4 3.92 27.34 -23.48
N ALA A 5 3.75 26.59 -22.37
CA ALA A 5 4.21 26.97 -21.03
C ALA A 5 5.61 26.40 -20.69
N GLY A 6 6.29 25.77 -21.64
CA GLY A 6 7.59 25.12 -21.43
C GLY A 6 7.53 23.77 -20.72
N ALA A 7 6.33 23.19 -20.50
CA ALA A 7 6.19 21.91 -19.83
C ALA A 7 6.33 20.76 -20.82
N ALA A 8 7.27 19.84 -20.56
CA ALA A 8 7.37 18.55 -21.24
C ALA A 8 6.74 17.46 -20.36
N ALA A 9 5.89 16.63 -20.95
CA ALA A 9 5.32 15.46 -20.30
C ALA A 9 5.57 14.22 -21.16
N CYS A 10 5.79 13.10 -20.50
CA CYS A 10 5.86 11.79 -21.12
C CYS A 10 5.15 10.80 -20.20
N THR A 11 4.28 9.98 -20.78
CA THR A 11 3.67 8.87 -20.05
C THR A 11 4.65 7.70 -20.06
N ILE A 12 5.08 7.27 -18.88
CA ILE A 12 5.85 6.04 -18.73
C ILE A 12 4.86 4.87 -18.78
N PHE A 13 4.85 4.14 -19.90
CA PHE A 13 4.14 2.85 -19.99
C PHE A 13 4.73 1.87 -18.99
N PRO A 14 3.99 0.83 -18.55
CA PRO A 14 4.50 -0.14 -17.59
C PRO A 14 5.90 -0.62 -17.96
N VAL A 15 6.87 -0.28 -17.13
CA VAL A 15 8.27 -0.69 -17.29
C VAL A 15 8.53 -1.89 -16.39
N ASN A 16 9.21 -2.90 -16.91
CA ASN A 16 9.67 -4.02 -16.09
C ASN A 16 10.92 -3.58 -15.32
N GLN A 17 10.72 -3.03 -14.13
CA GLN A 17 11.78 -2.58 -13.24
C GLN A 17 11.72 -3.39 -11.94
N PRO A 18 12.88 -3.62 -11.29
CA PRO A 18 12.88 -4.15 -9.94
C PRO A 18 12.06 -3.27 -9.00
N SER A 19 11.28 -3.90 -8.12
CA SER A 19 10.58 -3.19 -7.05
C SER A 19 11.55 -2.51 -6.09
N GLY A 20 11.20 -1.33 -5.60
CA GLY A 20 12.00 -0.55 -4.66
C GLY A 20 12.21 0.89 -5.11
N THR A 21 13.23 1.54 -4.56
CA THR A 21 13.54 2.93 -4.89
C THR A 21 14.07 3.05 -6.31
N GLY A 22 13.43 3.92 -7.09
CA GLY A 22 13.86 4.32 -8.41
C GLY A 22 14.06 5.83 -8.49
N VAL A 23 14.49 6.29 -9.66
CA VAL A 23 14.60 7.71 -9.98
C VAL A 23 13.97 7.95 -11.34
N VAL A 24 13.11 8.96 -11.42
CA VAL A 24 12.66 9.53 -12.69
C VAL A 24 13.44 10.81 -12.91
N ALA A 25 14.09 10.94 -14.06
CA ALA A 25 14.89 12.10 -14.42
C ALA A 25 14.44 12.68 -15.77
N GLY A 26 14.35 14.00 -15.83
CA GLY A 26 14.18 14.77 -17.05
C GLY A 26 15.46 15.54 -17.34
N ASN A 27 15.96 15.42 -18.57
CA ASN A 27 17.17 16.12 -19.02
C ASN A 27 16.83 16.94 -20.26
N PHE A 28 17.19 18.22 -20.23
CA PHE A 28 17.20 19.12 -21.37
C PHE A 28 18.66 19.36 -21.77
N ALA A 29 19.01 18.97 -22.99
CA ALA A 29 20.40 19.04 -23.47
C ALA A 29 20.88 20.46 -23.82
N GLY A 30 19.99 21.47 -23.73
CA GLY A 30 20.26 22.82 -24.23
C GLY A 30 19.91 22.95 -25.72
N ASP A 31 19.88 24.18 -26.19
CA ASP A 31 19.76 24.54 -27.60
C ASP A 31 20.57 25.83 -27.90
N ALA A 32 20.35 26.44 -29.07
CA ALA A 32 21.07 27.66 -29.49
C ALA A 32 20.80 28.88 -28.58
N PHE A 33 19.76 28.85 -27.76
CA PHE A 33 19.30 29.96 -26.94
C PHE A 33 19.33 29.64 -25.43
N TYR A 34 19.22 28.38 -25.04
CA TYR A 34 19.11 27.95 -23.64
C TYR A 34 20.19 26.94 -23.26
N LEU A 35 20.72 27.10 -22.04
CA LEU A 35 21.69 26.17 -21.46
C LEU A 35 21.04 24.81 -21.10
N PRO A 36 21.84 23.72 -21.04
CA PRO A 36 21.36 22.43 -20.55
C PRO A 36 20.83 22.52 -19.12
N SER A 37 19.82 21.72 -18.80
CA SER A 37 19.26 21.62 -17.44
C SER A 37 18.75 20.21 -17.16
N SER A 38 18.61 19.86 -15.88
CA SER A 38 18.07 18.56 -15.47
C SER A 38 17.29 18.67 -14.17
N ALA A 39 16.35 17.75 -13.99
CA ALA A 39 15.60 17.57 -12.76
C ALA A 39 15.37 16.08 -12.52
N SER A 40 15.32 15.67 -11.25
CA SER A 40 15.02 14.28 -10.90
C SER A 40 14.17 14.20 -9.65
N THR A 41 13.43 13.10 -9.52
CA THR A 41 12.64 12.76 -8.34
C THR A 41 12.75 11.28 -8.02
N THR A 42 12.75 10.94 -6.73
CA THR A 42 12.74 9.56 -6.27
C THR A 42 11.36 8.96 -6.45
N THR A 43 11.30 7.70 -6.87
CA THR A 43 10.07 6.92 -6.99
C THR A 43 10.16 5.64 -6.18
N ILE A 44 9.01 5.01 -5.90
CA ILE A 44 8.93 3.67 -5.34
C ILE A 44 8.13 2.80 -6.30
N ILE A 45 8.74 1.71 -6.76
CA ILE A 45 8.10 0.69 -7.59
C ILE A 45 7.60 -0.41 -6.66
N PHE A 46 6.30 -0.67 -6.68
CA PHE A 46 5.63 -1.61 -5.79
C PHE A 46 4.54 -2.37 -6.55
N ALA A 47 3.98 -3.40 -5.91
CA ALA A 47 2.87 -4.16 -6.46
C ALA A 47 1.69 -4.23 -5.49
N PHE A 48 0.47 -4.27 -6.04
CA PHE A 48 -0.70 -4.74 -5.33
C PHE A 48 -0.78 -6.26 -5.42
N LEU A 49 -1.49 -6.88 -4.47
CA LEU A 49 -1.81 -8.29 -4.56
C LEU A 49 -2.77 -8.54 -5.72
N SER A 50 -2.70 -9.73 -6.31
CA SER A 50 -3.64 -10.14 -7.37
C SER A 50 -5.07 -10.32 -6.86
N GLN A 51 -5.23 -10.57 -5.56
CA GLN A 51 -6.51 -10.73 -4.87
C GLN A 51 -6.40 -10.20 -3.43
N GLY A 52 -7.44 -9.49 -3.00
CA GLY A 52 -7.51 -8.91 -1.67
C GLY A 52 -6.42 -7.87 -1.41
N ALA A 53 -6.29 -7.47 -0.15
CA ALA A 53 -5.26 -6.55 0.29
C ALA A 53 -5.01 -6.69 1.81
N PHE A 54 -3.80 -6.38 2.26
CA PHE A 54 -3.57 -6.19 3.70
C PHE A 54 -4.06 -4.82 4.15
N VAL A 55 -4.37 -4.72 5.43
CA VAL A 55 -4.94 -3.52 6.06
C VAL A 55 -4.09 -3.15 7.28
N LEU A 56 -3.86 -1.84 7.44
CA LEU A 56 -3.30 -1.21 8.63
C LEU A 56 -4.30 -0.23 9.20
N SER A 57 -4.14 0.11 10.49
CA SER A 57 -4.88 1.24 11.06
C SER A 57 -4.26 2.57 10.64
N ASP A 58 -5.10 3.60 10.57
CA ASP A 58 -4.68 4.96 10.27
C ASP A 58 -3.72 5.56 11.30
N THR A 59 -3.82 5.14 12.56
CA THR A 59 -2.93 5.63 13.62
C THR A 59 -1.55 4.97 13.60
N THR A 60 -1.44 3.74 13.07
CA THR A 60 -0.17 3.00 12.97
C THR A 60 0.50 3.08 11.62
N ALA A 61 -0.22 3.52 10.58
CA ALA A 61 0.32 3.74 9.23
C ALA A 61 1.18 5.01 9.13
N VAL A 62 2.19 5.09 10.00
CA VAL A 62 3.22 6.14 10.08
C VAL A 62 4.51 5.63 9.45
N VAL A 63 5.19 6.50 8.67
CA VAL A 63 6.48 6.18 8.04
C VAL A 63 7.55 6.01 9.12
N GLY A 64 8.36 4.95 9.01
CA GLY A 64 9.53 4.72 9.86
C GLY A 64 9.46 3.42 10.69
N PRO A 65 8.57 3.32 11.69
CA PRO A 65 8.44 2.11 12.51
C PRO A 65 8.08 0.87 11.70
N THR A 66 8.45 -0.30 12.25
CA THR A 66 7.94 -1.58 11.73
C THR A 66 6.48 -1.72 12.14
N VAL A 67 5.64 -2.03 11.16
CA VAL A 67 4.20 -2.27 11.34
C VAL A 67 3.89 -3.76 11.20
N GLU A 68 2.88 -4.24 11.92
CA GLU A 68 2.28 -5.55 11.72
C GLU A 68 1.01 -5.40 10.87
N PHE A 69 1.08 -5.81 9.60
CA PHE A 69 -0.06 -5.76 8.68
C PHE A 69 -0.86 -7.07 8.65
N TRP A 70 -0.34 -8.12 9.27
CA TRP A 70 -0.99 -9.43 9.38
C TRP A 70 -0.53 -10.15 10.64
N GLY A 71 -1.45 -10.79 11.37
CA GLY A 71 -1.09 -11.64 12.50
C GLY A 71 -2.18 -11.78 13.55
N ALA A 72 -1.97 -12.70 14.49
CA ALA A 72 -2.86 -12.94 15.62
C ALA A 72 -3.06 -11.69 16.49
N ASP A 73 -1.99 -10.87 16.62
CA ASP A 73 -1.93 -9.67 17.45
C ASP A 73 -2.30 -8.38 16.71
N TRP A 74 -2.72 -8.48 15.45
CA TRP A 74 -3.06 -7.33 14.61
C TRP A 74 -3.97 -6.32 15.32
N SER A 75 -5.05 -6.77 15.97
CA SER A 75 -6.01 -5.87 16.65
C SER A 75 -5.44 -5.15 17.87
N ARG A 76 -4.39 -5.69 18.50
CA ARG A 76 -3.68 -5.03 19.59
C ARG A 76 -2.67 -4.01 19.06
N GLN A 77 -2.02 -4.33 17.95
CA GLN A 77 -1.01 -3.46 17.34
C GLN A 77 -1.63 -2.34 16.50
N ASN A 78 -2.85 -2.49 15.99
CA ASN A 78 -3.48 -1.55 15.07
C ASN A 78 -4.74 -0.92 15.69
N VAL A 79 -4.58 0.18 16.41
CA VAL A 79 -5.70 0.94 16.99
C VAL A 79 -6.27 1.89 15.94
N LEU A 80 -7.56 1.84 15.66
CA LEU A 80 -8.21 2.73 14.70
C LEU A 80 -8.65 4.03 15.36
N SER A 81 -8.59 5.15 14.62
CA SER A 81 -9.16 6.42 15.11
C SER A 81 -10.69 6.38 15.24
N GLY A 82 -11.36 5.58 14.40
CA GLY A 82 -12.82 5.48 14.35
C GLY A 82 -13.45 4.42 15.27
N GLY A 83 -12.68 3.77 16.14
CA GLY A 83 -13.23 2.87 17.16
C GLY A 83 -12.41 1.60 17.42
N ILE A 84 -13.03 0.65 18.11
CA ILE A 84 -12.40 -0.61 18.51
C ILE A 84 -12.36 -1.58 17.33
N VAL A 85 -11.19 -2.16 17.07
CA VAL A 85 -11.05 -3.25 16.11
C VAL A 85 -11.65 -4.55 16.68
N PRO A 86 -12.50 -5.25 15.92
CA PRO A 86 -12.90 -6.61 16.28
C PRO A 86 -11.69 -7.55 16.35
N ASN A 87 -11.46 -8.21 17.49
CA ASN A 87 -10.34 -9.14 17.69
C ASN A 87 -10.26 -10.27 16.65
N ALA A 88 -11.37 -10.55 15.99
CA ALA A 88 -11.44 -11.56 14.95
C ALA A 88 -10.77 -11.12 13.63
N PHE A 89 -10.57 -9.81 13.39
CA PHE A 89 -9.87 -9.34 12.20
C PHE A 89 -8.35 -9.45 12.38
N LYS A 90 -7.68 -9.98 11.35
CA LYS A 90 -6.23 -10.30 11.37
C LYS A 90 -5.42 -9.48 10.37
N GLY A 91 -6.02 -8.47 9.74
CA GLY A 91 -5.33 -7.56 8.83
C GLY A 91 -5.42 -7.89 7.35
N PHE A 92 -6.23 -8.88 6.93
CA PHE A 92 -6.40 -9.19 5.50
C PHE A 92 -7.84 -8.94 5.05
N ALA A 93 -8.01 -8.08 4.04
CA ALA A 93 -9.24 -7.88 3.30
C ALA A 93 -9.31 -8.85 2.12
N SER A 94 -10.19 -9.84 2.18
CA SER A 94 -10.31 -10.86 1.12
C SER A 94 -10.97 -10.32 -0.15
N THR A 95 -11.84 -9.32 -0.02
CA THR A 95 -12.57 -8.71 -1.14
C THR A 95 -12.39 -7.20 -1.11
N ILE A 96 -11.95 -6.64 -2.24
CA ILE A 96 -11.79 -5.20 -2.47
C ILE A 96 -12.78 -4.77 -3.56
N SER A 97 -13.36 -3.57 -3.42
CA SER A 97 -14.37 -3.07 -4.36
C SER A 97 -13.81 -2.83 -5.76
N THR A 98 -12.54 -2.45 -5.87
CA THR A 98 -11.83 -2.21 -7.13
C THR A 98 -10.51 -2.97 -7.13
N ASN A 99 -10.10 -3.54 -8.28
CA ASN A 99 -8.82 -4.22 -8.45
C ASN A 99 -8.01 -3.59 -9.61
N PRO A 100 -6.88 -2.91 -9.36
CA PRO A 100 -6.26 -2.65 -8.05
C PRO A 100 -7.09 -1.70 -7.17
N PRO A 101 -6.87 -1.70 -5.84
CA PRO A 101 -7.63 -0.86 -4.92
C PRO A 101 -7.31 0.62 -5.08
N THR A 102 -8.29 1.47 -4.79
CA THR A 102 -8.23 2.93 -4.88
C THR A 102 -8.63 3.59 -3.56
N CYS A 103 -8.13 4.80 -3.31
CA CYS A 103 -8.59 5.57 -2.14
C CYS A 103 -10.07 5.95 -2.32
N GLY A 104 -10.85 5.84 -1.25
CA GLY A 104 -12.31 5.97 -1.26
C GLY A 104 -13.05 4.63 -1.37
N ASP A 105 -12.35 3.52 -1.66
CA ASP A 105 -12.95 2.19 -1.69
C ASP A 105 -13.39 1.69 -0.31
N THR A 106 -14.13 0.60 -0.35
CA THR A 106 -14.44 -0.26 0.80
C THR A 106 -13.91 -1.66 0.57
N TRP A 107 -13.85 -2.45 1.63
CA TRP A 107 -13.43 -3.83 1.56
C TRP A 107 -14.23 -4.71 2.52
N LEU A 108 -14.22 -6.01 2.23
CA LEU A 108 -14.81 -7.05 3.05
C LEU A 108 -13.76 -8.11 3.41
N SER A 109 -13.99 -8.77 4.54
CA SER A 109 -13.23 -9.93 4.97
C SER A 109 -14.09 -10.91 5.76
N THR A 110 -13.55 -12.10 5.97
CA THR A 110 -14.08 -13.06 6.93
C THR A 110 -13.22 -13.08 8.19
N PRO A 111 -13.80 -13.35 9.36
CA PRO A 111 -13.07 -13.49 10.62
C PRO A 111 -11.91 -14.50 10.56
N SER A 112 -10.85 -14.18 11.29
CA SER A 112 -9.71 -15.06 11.59
C SER A 112 -8.99 -15.52 10.31
N ASN A 113 -8.60 -16.80 10.26
CA ASN A 113 -7.82 -17.38 9.17
C ASN A 113 -8.65 -17.74 7.92
N SER A 114 -9.95 -17.47 7.92
CA SER A 114 -10.84 -17.82 6.81
C SER A 114 -10.68 -16.88 5.60
N SER A 115 -9.95 -15.78 5.77
CA SER A 115 -9.77 -14.73 4.78
C SER A 115 -8.77 -15.09 3.67
N LYS A 116 -8.01 -16.19 3.83
CA LYS A 116 -7.11 -16.79 2.83
C LYS A 116 -6.10 -15.79 2.22
N PRO A 117 -5.19 -15.22 3.04
CA PRO A 117 -4.17 -14.34 2.52
C PRO A 117 -3.19 -15.10 1.58
N PRO A 118 -2.48 -14.39 0.68
CA PRO A 118 -1.63 -15.02 -0.33
C PRO A 118 -0.43 -15.74 0.28
N HIS A 119 0.09 -16.76 -0.42
CA HIS A 119 1.29 -17.49 0.02
C HIS A 119 2.59 -16.70 -0.12
N THR A 120 2.64 -15.73 -1.03
CA THR A 120 3.83 -14.90 -1.30
C THR A 120 3.46 -13.44 -1.29
N LEU A 121 4.41 -12.62 -0.84
CA LEU A 121 4.26 -11.17 -0.77
C LEU A 121 5.24 -10.49 -1.73
N PRO A 122 4.83 -9.39 -2.39
CA PRO A 122 5.77 -8.48 -3.00
C PRO A 122 6.75 -7.91 -1.95
N PRO A 123 8.02 -7.67 -2.30
CA PRO A 123 8.98 -7.01 -1.41
C PRO A 123 8.61 -5.55 -1.09
N PHE A 124 7.89 -4.89 -2.02
CA PHE A 124 7.26 -3.59 -1.82
C PHE A 124 5.79 -3.72 -2.20
N MET A 125 4.92 -3.64 -1.20
CA MET A 125 3.51 -4.02 -1.32
C MET A 125 2.60 -2.83 -1.03
N GLY A 126 1.57 -2.65 -1.84
CA GLY A 126 0.47 -1.73 -1.55
C GLY A 126 -0.42 -2.28 -0.44
N VAL A 127 -0.64 -1.49 0.61
CA VAL A 127 -1.41 -1.86 1.80
C VAL A 127 -2.47 -0.80 2.06
N LEU A 128 -3.69 -1.24 2.35
CA LEU A 128 -4.82 -0.35 2.66
C LEU A 128 -4.64 0.20 4.07
N VAL A 129 -5.10 1.43 4.28
CA VAL A 129 -5.19 2.04 5.59
C VAL A 129 -6.66 2.34 5.86
N SER A 130 -7.18 1.80 6.97
CA SER A 130 -8.56 2.01 7.39
C SER A 130 -8.63 2.89 8.62
N THR A 131 -9.70 3.69 8.73
CA THR A 131 -10.05 4.44 9.95
C THR A 131 -11.18 3.76 10.72
N THR A 132 -11.96 2.89 10.07
CA THR A 132 -13.03 2.12 10.69
C THR A 132 -13.00 0.67 10.23
N VAL A 133 -13.24 -0.24 11.17
CA VAL A 133 -13.45 -1.67 10.90
C VAL A 133 -14.67 -2.11 11.69
N GLY A 134 -15.67 -2.61 10.99
CA GLY A 134 -16.92 -3.11 11.55
C GLY A 134 -17.09 -4.61 11.36
N THR A 135 -17.95 -5.20 12.18
CA THR A 135 -18.38 -6.60 12.04
C THR A 135 -19.90 -6.70 12.06
N SER A 136 -20.47 -7.45 11.12
CA SER A 136 -21.87 -7.85 11.11
C SER A 136 -21.96 -9.33 10.78
N GLY A 137 -22.38 -10.14 11.75
CA GLY A 137 -22.34 -11.61 11.64
C GLY A 137 -20.91 -12.11 11.39
N SER A 138 -20.73 -12.88 10.32
CA SER A 138 -19.43 -13.41 9.88
C SER A 138 -18.72 -12.52 8.85
N THR A 139 -19.14 -11.27 8.68
CA THR A 139 -18.55 -10.32 7.73
C THR A 139 -17.84 -9.21 8.47
N VAL A 140 -16.56 -9.01 8.15
CA VAL A 140 -15.79 -7.83 8.56
C VAL A 140 -15.77 -6.86 7.38
N SER A 141 -15.89 -5.56 7.64
CA SER A 141 -15.79 -4.52 6.61
C SER A 141 -14.99 -3.32 7.08
N GLY A 142 -14.46 -2.55 6.13
CA GLY A 142 -13.79 -1.29 6.42
C GLY A 142 -13.69 -0.38 5.21
N ASN A 143 -13.11 0.80 5.43
CA ASN A 143 -12.92 1.86 4.44
C ASN A 143 -11.45 2.00 4.02
N VAL A 144 -11.19 2.68 2.90
CA VAL A 144 -9.83 2.93 2.37
C VAL A 144 -9.59 4.43 2.15
N PRO A 145 -9.48 5.26 3.20
CA PRO A 145 -9.11 6.66 3.04
C PRO A 145 -7.68 6.85 2.52
N LYS A 146 -6.79 5.88 2.75
CA LYS A 146 -5.36 6.00 2.39
C LYS A 146 -4.81 4.66 1.94
N ILE A 147 -3.84 4.68 1.04
CA ILE A 147 -3.05 3.51 0.63
C ILE A 147 -1.58 3.84 0.81
N VAL A 148 -0.82 2.90 1.37
CA VAL A 148 0.61 3.05 1.67
C VAL A 148 1.41 1.94 1.04
N VAL A 149 2.72 2.16 0.88
CA VAL A 149 3.64 1.13 0.41
C VAL A 149 4.47 0.64 1.59
N VAL A 150 4.44 -0.67 1.81
CA VAL A 150 5.20 -1.36 2.85
C VAL A 150 6.32 -2.18 2.21
N LYS A 151 7.55 -1.94 2.65
CA LYS A 151 8.67 -2.85 2.41
C LYS A 151 8.52 -4.05 3.34
N THR A 152 8.26 -5.23 2.80
CA THR A 152 7.95 -6.42 3.58
C THR A 152 9.22 -7.03 4.20
N ASN A 153 9.10 -7.51 5.44
CA ASN A 153 10.14 -8.28 6.11
C ASN A 153 9.95 -9.77 5.82
N ALA A 154 11.01 -10.56 5.99
CA ALA A 154 10.90 -12.01 6.03
C ALA A 154 10.12 -12.49 7.27
N GLY A 155 9.59 -13.71 7.21
CA GLY A 155 8.91 -14.36 8.34
C GLY A 155 7.38 -14.46 8.23
N TYR A 156 6.78 -13.81 7.23
CA TYR A 156 5.36 -13.98 6.92
C TYR A 156 5.04 -15.41 6.45
N ALA A 157 3.92 -15.95 6.93
CA ALA A 157 3.23 -17.07 6.31
C ALA A 157 1.71 -16.81 6.33
N PRO A 158 0.91 -17.47 5.46
CA PRO A 158 -0.53 -17.27 5.38
C PRO A 158 -1.30 -17.96 6.51
N ASP A 159 -0.81 -17.79 7.74
CA ASP A 159 -1.46 -18.17 8.98
C ASP A 159 -1.18 -17.10 10.06
N PRO A 160 -2.10 -16.86 11.00
CA PRO A 160 -1.94 -15.78 11.98
C PRO A 160 -0.78 -15.99 12.97
N GLY A 161 -0.18 -17.19 13.03
CA GLY A 161 0.97 -17.49 13.90
C GLY A 161 2.29 -16.96 13.34
N HIS A 162 2.32 -16.57 12.06
CA HIS A 162 3.49 -16.03 11.39
C HIS A 162 3.21 -14.60 10.92
N PRO A 163 3.48 -13.59 11.78
CA PRO A 163 3.07 -12.23 11.51
C PRO A 163 3.74 -11.66 10.27
N GLY A 164 2.95 -10.96 9.47
CA GLY A 164 3.43 -10.13 8.38
C GLY A 164 3.83 -8.77 8.91
N THR A 165 5.13 -8.49 8.84
CA THR A 165 5.69 -7.20 9.28
C THR A 165 6.42 -6.49 8.15
N GLY A 166 6.57 -5.17 8.28
CA GLY A 166 7.34 -4.39 7.31
C GLY A 166 7.51 -2.94 7.71
N ALA A 167 8.24 -2.19 6.92
CA ALA A 167 8.44 -0.75 7.10
C ALA A 167 7.63 0.03 6.06
N LEU A 168 6.90 1.05 6.51
CA LEU A 168 6.14 1.92 5.62
C LEU A 168 7.11 2.91 4.95
N VAL A 169 7.21 2.87 3.62
CA VAL A 169 8.21 3.61 2.83
C VAL A 169 7.63 4.72 1.97
N ALA A 170 6.32 4.69 1.67
CA ALA A 170 5.64 5.72 0.90
C ALA A 170 4.14 5.76 1.15
N VAL A 171 3.52 6.88 0.76
CA VAL A 171 2.06 7.03 0.66
C VAL A 171 1.71 7.06 -0.83
N TYR A 172 0.79 6.19 -1.25
CA TYR A 172 0.33 6.09 -2.64
C TYR A 172 -0.82 7.06 -2.92
N CYS A 173 -1.83 7.07 -2.06
CA CYS A 173 -2.94 8.03 -2.11
C CYS A 173 -3.48 8.29 -0.70
N LYS A 174 -4.17 9.42 -0.53
CA LYS A 174 -4.82 9.88 0.71
C LYS A 174 -5.99 10.82 0.37
#